data_AF-A0A5N6E7M5-F1
#
_entry.id   AF-A0A5N6E7M5-F1
#
_cell.length_a   1.000
_cell.length_b   1.000
_cell.length_c   1.000
_cell.angle_alpha   90.00
_cell.angle_beta   90.00
_cell.angle_gamma   90.00
#
_symmetry.space_group_name_H-M   'P 1'
#
loop_
_entity.id
_entity.type
_entity.pdbx_description
1 polymer ?
#
loop_
_entity_poly.entity_id
_entity_poly.type
_entity_poly.pdbx_seq_one_letter_code
_entity_poly.pdbx_strand_id
1 'polypeptide(L)'
;MVFLHSHRDGYPKAWHTEFSNHSNVRTIRMLRTDVVQRNGYVNLRCNPRPGCPDEIRPSRGPSEKKRLPEEAFPDAWKAFFGDTDVPEVIATPCCAQFAVSKEQVLQRPLGSYVRYHKWLMETDLPDDVSGRVMEYMWHIIFGKDPVHCPDMHQCYEDLYGTFV
;
A
#
# COMPACT_ATOMS: atom_id res chain seq x y z
N MET A 1 -1.77 5.49 -13.56
CA MET A 1 -0.45 5.82 -12.95
C MET A 1 0.06 4.58 -12.24
N VAL A 2 1.37 4.35 -12.25
CA VAL A 2 2.00 3.18 -11.62
C VAL A 2 3.13 3.66 -10.72
N PHE A 3 3.13 3.21 -9.47
CA PHE A 3 4.18 3.49 -8.48
C PHE A 3 5.01 2.23 -8.27
N LEU A 4 6.33 2.36 -8.42
CA LEU A 4 7.28 1.27 -8.35
C LEU A 4 8.49 1.69 -7.54
N HIS A 5 9.09 0.74 -6.85
CA HIS A 5 10.46 0.88 -6.41
C HIS A 5 11.40 0.90 -7.62
N SER A 6 12.52 1.61 -7.51
CA SER A 6 13.46 1.86 -8.62
C SER A 6 14.29 0.63 -9.04
N HIS A 7 14.13 -0.51 -8.37
CA HIS A 7 14.81 -1.74 -8.72
C HIS A 7 14.21 -2.38 -9.98
N ARG A 8 15.07 -2.76 -10.92
CA ARG A 8 14.63 -3.41 -12.17
C ARG A 8 14.19 -4.86 -11.96
N ASP A 9 15.05 -5.66 -11.33
CA ASP A 9 14.85 -7.10 -11.09
C ASP A 9 15.80 -7.69 -10.03
N GLY A 10 15.56 -8.96 -9.66
CA GLY A 10 16.49 -9.82 -8.92
C GLY A 10 16.39 -9.78 -7.39
N TYR A 11 16.84 -10.85 -6.75
CA TYR A 11 16.97 -10.97 -5.29
C TYR A 11 18.42 -10.71 -4.85
N PRO A 12 18.67 -10.03 -3.71
CA PRO A 12 17.71 -9.49 -2.75
C PRO A 12 17.20 -8.08 -3.08
N LYS A 13 17.71 -7.41 -4.12
CA LYS A 13 17.44 -5.96 -4.34
C LYS A 13 15.97 -5.63 -4.60
N ALA A 14 15.30 -6.41 -5.45
CA ALA A 14 13.90 -6.21 -5.83
C ALA A 14 12.94 -7.20 -5.14
N TRP A 15 13.30 -7.77 -3.99
CA TRP A 15 12.55 -8.86 -3.33
C TRP A 15 11.04 -8.59 -3.15
N HIS A 16 10.66 -7.32 -3.04
CA HIS A 16 9.29 -6.83 -2.89
C HIS A 16 8.52 -6.75 -4.22
N THR A 17 9.16 -7.06 -5.34
CA THR A 17 8.54 -7.08 -6.67
C THR A 17 7.95 -8.44 -6.95
N GLU A 18 6.83 -8.43 -7.66
CA GLU A 18 6.07 -9.62 -8.00
C GLU A 18 6.84 -10.55 -8.96
N PHE A 19 6.45 -11.83 -8.98
CA PHE A 19 7.06 -12.95 -9.70
C PHE A 19 8.40 -13.45 -9.12
N SER A 20 8.75 -14.70 -9.44
CA SER A 20 9.94 -15.40 -8.95
C SER A 20 11.27 -14.75 -9.34
N ASN A 21 11.31 -13.99 -10.44
CA ASN A 21 12.49 -13.23 -10.86
C ASN A 21 12.49 -11.79 -10.33
N HIS A 22 11.50 -11.41 -9.51
CA HIS A 22 11.37 -10.10 -8.89
C HIS A 22 11.45 -8.93 -9.89
N SER A 23 10.87 -9.09 -11.08
CA SER A 23 11.08 -8.15 -12.19
C SER A 23 9.94 -7.15 -12.35
N ASN A 24 10.26 -5.86 -12.20
CA ASN A 24 9.29 -4.79 -12.44
C ASN A 24 8.93 -4.71 -13.93
N VAL A 25 9.87 -5.05 -14.82
CA VAL A 25 9.61 -5.13 -16.27
C VAL A 25 8.56 -6.19 -16.58
N ARG A 26 8.67 -7.38 -15.98
CA ARG A 26 7.66 -8.44 -16.14
C ARG A 26 6.32 -8.01 -15.53
N THR A 27 6.36 -7.50 -14.30
CA THR A 27 5.17 -7.06 -13.55
C THR A 27 4.34 -6.08 -14.37
N ILE A 28 4.96 -5.03 -14.93
CA ILE A 28 4.22 -4.02 -15.70
C ILE A 28 3.79 -4.51 -17.08
N ARG A 29 4.59 -5.34 -17.75
CA ARG A 29 4.19 -5.89 -19.06
C ARG A 29 2.99 -6.83 -18.97
N MET A 30 2.87 -7.55 -17.84
CA MET A 30 1.76 -8.49 -17.62
C MET A 30 0.52 -7.82 -17.01
N LEU A 31 0.66 -6.62 -16.45
CA LEU A 31 -0.44 -5.94 -15.75
C LEU A 31 -1.62 -5.66 -16.70
N ARG A 32 -2.78 -6.24 -16.37
CA ARG A 32 -4.04 -6.03 -17.08
C ARG A 32 -4.62 -4.66 -16.74
N THR A 33 -4.38 -3.70 -17.63
CA THR A 33 -4.77 -2.29 -17.40
C THR A 33 -6.28 -2.07 -17.27
N ASP A 34 -7.10 -2.92 -17.90
CA ASP A 34 -8.57 -2.89 -17.76
C ASP A 34 -9.01 -3.13 -16.31
N VAL A 35 -8.32 -4.03 -15.59
CA VAL A 35 -8.57 -4.27 -14.16
C VAL A 35 -8.18 -3.07 -13.32
N VAL A 36 -7.10 -2.36 -13.66
CA VAL A 36 -6.72 -1.10 -13.00
C VAL A 36 -7.81 -0.04 -13.21
N GLN A 37 -8.31 0.12 -14.45
CA GLN A 37 -9.38 1.09 -14.75
C GLN A 37 -10.67 0.75 -14.01
N ARG A 38 -11.07 -0.53 -14.03
CA ARG A 38 -12.30 -1.02 -13.40
C ARG A 38 -12.25 -0.90 -11.88
N ASN A 39 -11.14 -1.31 -11.26
CA ASN A 39 -11.02 -1.40 -9.81
C ASN A 39 -10.54 -0.09 -9.18
N GLY A 40 -10.06 0.87 -9.97
CA GLY A 40 -9.57 2.17 -9.53
C GLY A 40 -8.17 2.13 -8.89
N TYR A 41 -7.91 1.14 -8.04
CA TYR A 41 -6.62 0.87 -7.39
C TYR A 41 -6.37 -0.64 -7.36
N VAL A 42 -5.13 -1.03 -7.61
CA VAL A 42 -4.64 -2.41 -7.40
C VAL A 42 -3.25 -2.37 -6.77
N ASN A 43 -3.01 -3.24 -5.78
CA ASN A 43 -1.67 -3.53 -5.31
C ASN A 43 -1.00 -4.45 -6.34
N LEU A 44 0.23 -4.16 -6.75
CA LEU A 44 0.95 -4.98 -7.73
C LEU A 44 1.48 -6.28 -7.12
N ARG A 45 1.47 -6.40 -5.80
CA ARG A 45 1.89 -7.60 -5.09
C ARG A 45 0.67 -8.42 -4.69
N CYS A 46 0.63 -9.67 -5.17
CA CYS A 46 -0.34 -10.68 -4.79
C CYS A 46 0.14 -11.51 -3.60
N ASN A 47 1.45 -11.62 -3.39
CA ASN A 47 1.99 -12.32 -2.22
C ASN A 47 1.59 -11.58 -0.91
N PRO A 48 0.79 -12.21 -0.02
CA PRO A 48 0.26 -11.56 1.17
C PRO A 48 1.30 -11.32 2.27
N ARG A 49 2.52 -11.88 2.14
CA ARG A 49 3.54 -11.80 3.18
C ARG A 49 4.74 -10.96 2.73
N PRO A 50 5.16 -9.93 3.47
CA PRO A 50 4.50 -9.37 4.66
C PRO A 50 3.24 -8.55 4.31
N GLY A 51 2.44 -8.23 5.33
CA GLY A 51 1.39 -7.22 5.27
C GLY A 51 -0.05 -7.69 5.54
N CYS A 52 -0.37 -8.94 5.21
CA CYS A 52 -1.69 -9.53 5.52
C CYS A 52 -1.57 -10.63 6.60
N PRO A 53 -2.60 -10.81 7.47
CA PRO A 53 -3.91 -10.13 7.44
C PRO A 53 -4.02 -8.92 8.39
N ASP A 54 -3.01 -8.63 9.21
CA ASP A 54 -3.14 -7.72 10.36
C ASP A 54 -1.85 -6.97 10.73
N GLU A 55 -1.15 -6.45 9.71
CA GLU A 55 0.17 -5.81 9.89
C GLU A 55 0.14 -4.71 10.94
N ILE A 56 -0.73 -3.71 10.76
CA ILE A 56 -0.82 -2.55 11.63
C ILE A 56 -2.06 -2.70 12.50
N ARG A 57 -1.87 -2.64 13.81
CA ARG A 57 -2.94 -2.55 14.79
C ARG A 57 -2.72 -1.36 15.74
N PRO A 58 -3.31 -0.18 15.46
CA PRO A 58 -3.05 1.04 16.21
C PRO A 58 -3.37 0.95 17.71
N SER A 59 -4.37 0.13 18.07
CA SER A 59 -4.81 -0.08 19.46
C SER A 59 -4.21 -1.33 20.11
N ARG A 60 -3.20 -1.96 19.49
CA ARG A 60 -2.57 -3.17 20.04
C ARG A 60 -1.86 -2.81 21.34
N GLY A 61 -2.12 -3.59 22.39
CA GLY A 61 -1.52 -3.38 23.70
C GLY A 61 0.01 -3.40 23.67
N PRO A 62 0.65 -2.85 24.72
CA PRO A 62 2.10 -2.74 24.79
C PRO A 62 2.79 -4.07 24.51
N SER A 63 3.80 -4.05 23.64
CA SER A 63 4.60 -5.21 23.26
C SER A 63 6.07 -4.95 23.64
N GLU A 64 6.86 -5.98 23.91
CA GLU A 64 8.29 -5.83 24.23
C GLU A 64 9.09 -5.15 23.12
N LYS A 65 8.59 -5.21 21.88
CA LYS A 65 9.15 -4.47 20.73
C LYS A 65 8.36 -3.19 20.53
N LYS A 66 9.05 -2.05 20.43
CA LYS A 66 8.43 -0.77 20.05
C LYS A 66 7.86 -0.89 18.64
N ARG A 67 6.58 -0.59 18.47
CA ARG A 67 5.88 -0.70 17.17
C ARG A 67 5.57 0.70 16.68
N LEU A 68 6.65 1.44 16.41
CA LEU A 68 6.60 2.86 16.06
C LEU A 68 5.56 3.21 14.97
N PRO A 69 5.40 2.42 13.87
CA PRO A 69 4.36 2.71 12.89
C PRO A 69 2.94 2.59 13.44
N GLU A 70 2.68 1.65 14.35
CA GLU A 70 1.36 1.50 14.99
C GLU A 70 1.08 2.65 15.95
N GLU A 71 2.09 3.05 16.73
CA GLU A 71 2.02 4.19 17.65
C GLU A 71 1.78 5.51 16.91
N ALA A 72 2.38 5.68 15.72
CA ALA A 72 2.24 6.88 14.89
C ALA A 72 0.95 6.92 14.06
N PHE A 73 0.29 5.78 13.85
CA PHE A 73 -0.84 5.66 12.93
C PHE A 73 -2.05 6.52 13.31
N PRO A 74 -2.48 6.62 14.59
CA PRO A 74 -3.61 7.48 14.98
C PRO A 74 -3.41 8.96 14.65
N ASP A 75 -2.20 9.49 14.91
CA ASP A 75 -1.89 10.90 14.64
C ASP A 75 -1.84 11.16 13.12
N ALA A 76 -1.24 10.23 12.37
CA ALA A 76 -1.24 10.29 10.90
C ALA A 76 -2.66 10.19 10.33
N TRP A 77 -3.49 9.30 10.87
CA TRP A 77 -4.89 9.15 10.49
C TRP A 77 -5.66 10.45 10.71
N LYS A 78 -5.51 11.06 11.88
CA LYS A 78 -6.14 12.35 12.18
C LYS A 78 -5.69 13.45 11.23
N ALA A 79 -4.40 13.50 10.88
CA ALA A 79 -3.90 14.44 9.89
C ALA A 79 -4.51 14.21 8.48
N PHE A 80 -4.85 12.98 8.13
CA PHE A 80 -5.29 12.62 6.78
C PHE A 80 -6.81 12.67 6.60
N PHE A 81 -7.55 12.23 7.62
CA PHE A 81 -8.99 11.98 7.58
C PHE A 81 -9.77 12.70 8.69
N GLY A 82 -9.12 13.54 9.50
CA GLY A 82 -9.75 14.27 10.60
C GLY A 82 -10.15 13.36 11.76
N ASP A 83 -11.18 13.74 12.52
CA ASP A 83 -11.65 13.01 13.70
C ASP A 83 -12.54 11.79 13.36
N THR A 84 -12.21 11.08 12.29
CA THR A 84 -12.88 9.81 11.95
C THR A 84 -12.26 8.65 12.71
N ASP A 85 -13.02 7.57 12.88
CA ASP A 85 -12.56 6.39 13.62
C ASP A 85 -11.33 5.76 12.98
N VAL A 86 -10.28 5.59 13.78
CA VAL A 86 -9.06 4.90 13.36
C VAL A 86 -9.36 3.40 13.29
N PRO A 87 -9.09 2.71 12.17
CA PRO A 87 -9.33 1.28 12.06
C PRO A 87 -8.50 0.48 13.07
N GLU A 88 -9.09 -0.55 13.67
CA GLU A 88 -8.38 -1.45 14.59
C GLU A 88 -7.29 -2.27 13.91
N VAL A 89 -7.47 -2.56 12.62
CA VAL A 89 -6.56 -3.36 11.79
C VAL A 89 -6.41 -2.71 10.42
N ILE A 90 -5.17 -2.54 9.98
CA ILE A 90 -4.83 -2.14 8.62
C ILE A 90 -3.88 -3.17 8.02
N ALA A 91 -4.21 -3.65 6.82
CA ALA A 91 -3.47 -4.70 6.15
C ALA A 91 -3.66 -4.68 4.63
N THR A 92 -2.59 -4.96 3.92
CA THR A 92 -2.50 -5.13 2.46
C THR A 92 -1.17 -5.81 2.17
N PRO A 93 -0.97 -6.52 1.05
CA PRO A 93 0.37 -6.90 0.62
C PRO A 93 1.34 -5.71 0.68
N CYS A 94 2.54 -5.92 1.23
CA CYS A 94 3.48 -4.83 1.54
C CYS A 94 3.96 -4.02 0.33
N CYS A 95 4.77 -3.02 0.68
CA CYS A 95 5.81 -2.45 -0.16
C CYS A 95 5.33 -1.43 -1.20
N ALA A 96 4.11 -0.90 -1.05
CA ALA A 96 3.64 0.30 -1.74
C ALA A 96 3.85 0.34 -3.28
N GLN A 97 3.92 -0.82 -3.95
CA GLN A 97 3.90 -0.90 -5.40
C GLN A 97 2.45 -1.09 -5.86
N PHE A 98 1.90 -0.12 -6.55
CA PHE A 98 0.48 -0.12 -6.93
C PHE A 98 0.26 0.57 -8.27
N ALA A 99 -0.87 0.25 -8.89
CA ALA A 99 -1.41 0.99 -10.02
C ALA A 99 -2.76 1.60 -9.65
N VAL A 100 -2.99 2.82 -10.13
CA VAL A 100 -4.20 3.59 -9.85
C VAL A 100 -4.69 4.28 -11.12
N SER A 101 -6.00 4.27 -11.34
CA SER A 101 -6.64 4.95 -12.47
C SER A 101 -6.67 6.47 -12.25
N LYS A 102 -6.82 7.23 -13.33
CA LYS A 102 -6.93 8.69 -13.24
C LYS A 102 -8.21 9.07 -12.49
N GLU A 103 -9.29 8.37 -12.78
CA GLU A 103 -10.61 8.54 -12.21
C GLU A 103 -10.58 8.35 -10.69
N GLN A 104 -9.83 7.34 -10.20
CA GLN A 104 -9.67 7.08 -8.77
C GLN A 104 -8.85 8.16 -8.06
N VAL A 105 -7.80 8.68 -8.70
CA VAL A 105 -7.01 9.80 -8.15
C VAL A 105 -7.90 11.06 -8.05
N LEU A 106 -8.73 11.32 -9.06
CA LEU A 106 -9.58 12.51 -9.09
C LEU A 106 -10.80 12.45 -8.16
N GLN A 107 -11.11 11.29 -7.55
CA GLN A 107 -12.12 11.21 -6.49
C GLN A 107 -11.75 12.04 -5.26
N ARG A 108 -10.46 12.37 -5.09
CA ARG A 108 -9.97 13.14 -3.95
C ARG A 108 -9.45 14.50 -4.43
N PRO A 109 -9.80 15.60 -3.74
CA PRO A 109 -9.34 16.92 -4.15
C PRO A 109 -7.83 17.06 -3.95
N LEU A 110 -7.20 17.90 -4.78
CA LEU A 110 -5.76 18.21 -4.71
C LEU A 110 -5.31 18.61 -3.29
N GLY A 111 -6.13 19.37 -2.56
CA GLY A 111 -5.84 19.81 -1.20
C GLY A 111 -5.61 18.66 -0.20
N SER A 112 -6.20 17.48 -0.42
CA SER A 112 -5.90 16.30 0.38
C SER A 112 -4.50 15.77 0.08
N TYR A 113 -4.11 15.66 -1.19
CA TYR A 113 -2.77 15.22 -1.58
C TYR A 113 -1.67 16.16 -1.08
N VAL A 114 -1.91 17.48 -1.16
CA VAL A 114 -1.00 18.50 -0.60
C VAL A 114 -0.84 18.31 0.92
N ARG A 115 -1.93 17.99 1.63
CA ARG A 115 -1.90 17.71 3.08
C ARG A 115 -1.09 16.45 3.40
N TYR A 116 -1.29 15.37 2.64
CA TYR A 116 -0.57 14.10 2.84
C TYR A 116 0.93 14.27 2.59
N HIS A 117 1.27 14.96 1.50
CA HIS A 117 2.65 15.33 1.18
C HIS A 117 3.26 16.19 2.28
N LYS A 118 2.54 17.24 2.74
CA LYS A 118 3.01 18.11 3.82
C LYS A 118 3.30 17.33 5.10
N TRP A 119 2.39 16.44 5.52
CA TRP A 119 2.62 15.58 6.68
C TRP A 119 3.88 14.72 6.53
N LEU A 120 4.07 14.10 5.35
CA LEU A 120 5.24 13.25 5.11
C LEU A 120 6.56 14.05 5.12
N MET A 121 6.54 15.29 4.66
CA MET A 121 7.74 16.14 4.58
C MET A 121 8.08 16.87 5.88
N GLU A 122 7.10 17.10 6.76
CA GLU A 122 7.27 17.92 7.97
C GLU A 122 7.24 17.09 9.27
N THR A 123 6.99 15.78 9.19
CA THR A 123 6.96 14.92 10.37
C THR A 123 8.37 14.69 10.93
N ASP A 124 8.51 14.68 12.26
CA ASP A 124 9.75 14.32 12.96
C ASP A 124 9.95 12.79 13.09
N LEU A 125 9.03 12.00 12.52
CA LEU A 125 9.14 10.55 12.51
C LEU A 125 10.31 10.10 11.63
N PRO A 126 11.08 9.06 12.03
CA PRO A 126 12.06 8.42 11.16
C PRO A 126 11.45 7.97 9.82
N ASP A 127 12.21 8.06 8.74
CA ASP A 127 11.77 7.73 7.37
C ASP A 127 11.18 6.31 7.25
N ASP A 128 11.72 5.34 7.99
CA ASP A 128 11.23 3.97 8.01
C ASP A 128 9.85 3.87 8.69
N VAL A 129 9.56 4.74 9.66
CA VAL A 129 8.28 4.81 10.36
C VAL A 129 7.24 5.53 9.50
N SER A 130 7.54 6.75 9.05
CA SER A 130 6.61 7.55 8.22
C SER A 130 6.35 6.88 6.87
N GLY A 131 7.38 6.28 6.26
CA GLY A 131 7.27 5.46 5.06
C GLY A 131 6.36 4.25 5.26
N ARG A 132 6.46 3.55 6.40
CA ARG A 132 5.58 2.42 6.71
C ARG A 132 4.14 2.85 6.94
N VAL A 133 3.90 3.98 7.60
CA VAL A 133 2.56 4.54 7.73
C VAL A 133 1.96 4.83 6.35
N MET A 134 2.72 5.49 5.46
CA MET A 134 2.27 5.76 4.09
C MET A 134 2.01 4.49 3.28
N GLU A 135 2.87 3.47 3.41
CA GLU A 135 2.72 2.18 2.74
C GLU A 135 1.33 1.57 2.98
N TYR A 136 0.86 1.59 4.23
CA TYR A 136 -0.47 1.09 4.62
C TYR A 136 -1.58 2.13 4.56
N MET A 137 -1.30 3.36 4.12
CA MET A 137 -2.32 4.39 3.88
C MET A 137 -2.80 4.39 2.42
N TRP A 138 -1.96 3.92 1.47
CA TRP A 138 -2.23 4.08 0.04
C TRP A 138 -3.54 3.45 -0.43
N HIS A 139 -3.82 2.20 -0.06
CA HIS A 139 -5.04 1.52 -0.47
C HIS A 139 -6.29 2.23 0.08
N ILE A 140 -6.22 2.76 1.30
CA ILE A 140 -7.29 3.54 1.94
C ILE A 140 -7.47 4.91 1.27
N ILE A 141 -6.38 5.62 0.98
CA ILE A 141 -6.39 6.90 0.25
C ILE A 141 -7.14 6.73 -1.08
N PHE A 142 -6.96 5.59 -1.74
CA PHE A 142 -7.61 5.23 -3.00
C PHE A 142 -8.86 4.35 -2.86
N GLY A 143 -9.51 4.40 -1.69
CA GLY A 143 -10.88 3.93 -1.50
C GLY A 143 -11.05 2.43 -1.30
N LYS A 144 -10.00 1.72 -0.87
CA LYS A 144 -10.10 0.33 -0.40
C LYS A 144 -10.31 0.29 1.12
N ASP A 145 -10.89 -0.81 1.58
CA ASP A 145 -11.09 -1.06 3.00
C ASP A 145 -9.76 -1.10 3.76
N PRO A 146 -9.74 -0.76 5.07
CA PRO A 146 -8.53 -0.81 5.89
C PRO A 146 -7.80 -2.17 5.81
N VAL A 147 -8.54 -3.27 5.68
CA VAL A 147 -8.03 -4.61 5.39
C VAL A 147 -8.31 -4.96 3.93
N HIS A 148 -7.31 -4.79 3.07
CA HIS A 148 -7.35 -5.12 1.65
C HIS A 148 -6.39 -6.26 1.32
N CYS A 149 -6.80 -7.48 1.68
CA CYS A 149 -6.03 -8.71 1.51
C CYS A 149 -6.75 -9.66 0.55
N PRO A 150 -6.64 -9.46 -0.78
CA PRO A 150 -7.25 -10.36 -1.74
C PRO A 150 -6.61 -11.76 -1.64
N ASP A 151 -7.37 -12.77 -2.06
CA ASP A 151 -6.80 -14.10 -2.27
C ASP A 151 -5.65 -14.04 -3.29
N MET A 152 -4.55 -14.73 -2.97
CA MET A 152 -3.33 -14.65 -3.77
C MET A 152 -3.56 -15.18 -5.19
N HIS A 153 -4.27 -16.30 -5.32
CA HIS A 153 -4.56 -16.92 -6.61
C HIS A 153 -5.46 -16.01 -7.45
N GLN A 154 -6.57 -15.53 -6.87
CA GLN A 154 -7.46 -14.61 -7.57
C GLN A 154 -6.73 -13.33 -7.99
N CYS A 155 -5.82 -12.81 -7.16
CA CYS A 155 -5.02 -11.66 -7.52
C CYS A 155 -4.15 -11.90 -8.76
N TYR A 156 -3.48 -13.06 -8.89
CA TYR A 156 -2.68 -13.36 -10.08
C TYR A 156 -3.52 -13.51 -11.34
N GLU A 157 -4.64 -14.22 -11.25
CA GLU A 157 -5.61 -14.30 -12.36
C GLU A 157 -6.08 -12.91 -12.77
N ASP A 158 -6.43 -12.09 -11.78
CA ASP A 158 -7.00 -10.76 -11.98
C ASP A 158 -6.01 -9.76 -12.55
N LEU A 159 -4.79 -9.72 -12.05
CA LEU A 159 -3.83 -8.69 -12.44
C LEU A 159 -2.98 -9.11 -13.62
N TYR A 160 -2.72 -10.40 -13.79
CA TYR A 160 -1.68 -10.89 -14.69
C TYR A 160 -2.17 -11.95 -15.66
N GLY A 161 -3.42 -12.41 -15.56
CA GLY A 161 -4.01 -13.40 -16.46
C GLY A 161 -3.27 -14.74 -16.47
N THR A 162 -2.57 -15.05 -15.38
CA THR A 162 -1.78 -16.27 -15.24
C THR A 162 -2.02 -16.89 -13.88
N PHE A 163 -1.73 -18.18 -13.83
CA PHE A 163 -1.53 -18.93 -12.61
C PHE A 163 -0.02 -19.01 -12.38
N VAL A 164 0.46 -18.70 -11.19
CA VAL A 164 1.88 -18.85 -10.81
C VAL A 164 1.96 -19.69 -9.56
#